data_AF-A0A7X9D6M8-F1
#
_entry.id   AF-A0A7X9D6M8-F1
#
_cell.length_a   1.000
_cell.length_b   1.000
_cell.length_c   1.000
_cell.angle_alpha   90.00
_cell.angle_beta   90.00
_cell.angle_gamma   90.00
#
_symmetry.space_group_name_H-M   'P 1'
#
loop_
_entity.id
_entity.type
_entity.pdbx_description
1 polymer ?
#
loop_
_entity_poly.entity_id
_entity_poly.type
_entity_poly.pdbx_seq_one_letter_code
_entity_poly.pdbx_strand_id
1 'polypeptide(L)'
;MINHIPHPLNDIDADIGAYISSNPDNDYSHVIRKDRRLEITHYLSDIPNGLFSWYPFENTANVLVIGGQFGSFLRSISRRCNKVVVVERDGYRAHFIKKRMDNHKNIIVDNS
;
A
#
# COMPACT_ATOMS: atom_id res chain seq x y z
N MET A 1 -20.17 5.36 -14.28
CA MET A 1 -20.31 4.85 -12.90
C MET A 1 -19.44 5.70 -12.00
N ILE A 2 -20.02 6.39 -11.02
CA ILE A 2 -19.23 7.05 -9.98
C ILE A 2 -18.64 5.90 -9.16
N ASN A 3 -17.32 5.72 -9.20
CA ASN A 3 -16.66 4.69 -8.39
C ASN A 3 -16.87 5.07 -6.92
N HIS A 4 -17.80 4.39 -6.26
CA HIS A 4 -18.01 4.57 -4.83
C HIS A 4 -16.75 4.07 -4.11
N ILE A 5 -16.04 4.96 -3.43
CA ILE A 5 -14.96 4.58 -2.53
C ILE A 5 -15.63 3.83 -1.36
N PRO A 6 -15.21 2.61 -1.00
CA PRO A 6 -15.81 1.90 0.14
C PRO A 6 -15.72 2.73 1.43
N HIS A 7 -16.40 2.31 2.51
CA HIS A 7 -16.29 2.99 3.79
C HIS A 7 -15.05 2.51 4.55
N PRO A 8 -14.30 3.41 5.22
CA PRO A 8 -13.18 3.02 6.07
C PRO A 8 -13.67 2.25 7.30
N LEU A 9 -12.85 1.32 7.81
CA LEU A 9 -13.16 0.55 9.02
C LEU A 9 -13.13 1.39 10.30
N ASN A 10 -12.34 2.46 10.31
CA ASN A 10 -12.15 3.36 11.46
C ASN A 10 -11.57 4.71 10.99
N ASP A 11 -11.44 5.65 11.92
CA ASP A 11 -10.94 7.00 11.64
C ASP A 11 -9.48 7.02 11.16
N ILE A 12 -8.64 6.08 11.62
CA ILE A 12 -7.24 5.96 11.17
C ILE A 12 -7.18 5.56 9.69
N ASP A 13 -7.99 4.58 9.28
CA ASP A 13 -8.10 4.19 7.87
C ASP A 13 -8.58 5.36 7.03
N ALA A 14 -9.60 6.10 7.51
CA ALA A 14 -10.12 7.29 6.84
C ALA A 14 -9.01 8.34 6.59
N ASP A 15 -8.21 8.62 7.62
CA ASP A 15 -7.10 9.56 7.54
C ASP A 15 -6.02 9.09 6.56
N ILE A 16 -5.65 7.80 6.59
CA ILE A 16 -4.66 7.23 5.68
C ILE A 16 -5.13 7.35 4.22
N GLY A 17 -6.39 7.03 3.93
CA GLY A 17 -6.93 7.19 2.58
C GLY A 17 -6.98 8.65 2.12
N ALA A 18 -7.26 9.59 3.03
CA ALA A 18 -7.18 11.02 2.76
C ALA A 18 -5.74 11.46 2.44
N TYR A 19 -4.75 10.98 3.18
CA TYR A 19 -3.34 11.25 2.93
C TYR A 19 -2.86 10.66 1.60
N ILE A 20 -3.24 9.42 1.26
CA ILE A 20 -2.95 8.82 -0.05
C ILE A 20 -3.60 9.62 -1.18
N SER A 21 -4.83 10.11 -0.98
CA SER A 21 -5.52 10.91 -1.99
C SER A 21 -4.88 12.27 -2.23
N SER A 22 -4.36 12.89 -1.18
CA SER A 22 -3.79 14.23 -1.24
C SER A 22 -2.34 14.26 -1.71
N ASN A 23 -1.68 13.09 -1.78
CA ASN A 23 -0.26 12.94 -2.10
C ASN A 23 -0.03 11.89 -3.21
N PRO A 24 -0.41 12.22 -4.46
CA PRO A 24 -0.35 11.28 -5.58
C PRO A 24 1.08 10.84 -5.96
N ASP A 25 2.09 11.63 -5.59
CA ASP A 25 3.51 11.32 -5.75
C ASP A 25 3.99 10.20 -4.82
N ASN A 26 3.18 9.80 -3.84
CA ASN A 26 3.51 8.86 -2.77
C ASN A 26 4.61 9.33 -1.81
N ASP A 27 4.87 10.64 -1.72
CA ASP A 27 5.75 11.20 -0.69
C ASP A 27 4.93 11.66 0.53
N TYR A 28 5.01 10.88 1.59
CA TYR A 28 4.31 11.14 2.84
C TYR A 28 5.19 11.80 3.91
N SER A 29 6.41 12.25 3.57
CA SER A 29 7.38 12.77 4.54
C SER A 29 6.82 13.96 5.34
N HIS A 30 6.07 14.85 4.69
CA HIS A 30 5.43 15.98 5.36
C HIS A 30 4.25 15.55 6.26
N VAL A 31 3.50 14.51 5.86
CA VAL A 31 2.41 13.92 6.68
C VAL A 31 3.00 13.36 7.95
N ILE A 32 4.00 12.48 7.83
CA ILE A 32 4.66 11.80 8.96
C ILE A 32 5.31 12.80 9.93
N ARG A 33 5.84 13.92 9.42
CA ARG A 33 6.39 14.98 10.28
C ARG A 33 5.32 15.71 11.08
N LYS A 34 4.12 15.88 10.52
CA LYS A 34 3.01 16.65 11.12
C LYS A 34 2.14 15.78 12.03
N ASP A 35 1.82 14.57 11.59
CA ASP A 35 1.00 13.61 12.29
C ASP A 35 1.87 12.55 12.97
N ARG A 36 1.92 12.60 14.30
CA ARG A 36 2.82 11.77 15.12
C ARG A 36 2.20 10.44 15.54
N ARG A 37 0.99 10.11 15.08
CA ARG A 37 0.38 8.80 15.33
C ARG A 37 1.23 7.70 14.71
N LEU A 38 1.51 6.65 15.48
CA LEU A 38 2.39 5.57 15.06
C LEU A 38 1.81 4.79 13.89
N GLU A 39 0.49 4.66 13.85
CA GLU A 39 -0.28 4.00 12.80
C GLU A 39 -0.09 4.70 11.45
N ILE A 40 -0.14 6.03 11.44
CA ILE A 40 0.10 6.83 10.23
C ILE A 40 1.53 6.60 9.72
N THR A 41 2.51 6.65 10.62
CA THR A 41 3.90 6.36 10.27
C THR A 41 4.07 4.93 9.75
N HIS A 42 3.43 3.95 10.38
CA HIS A 42 3.52 2.54 10.01
C HIS A 42 3.05 2.27 8.57
N TYR A 43 1.94 2.88 8.15
CA TYR A 43 1.34 2.63 6.83
C TYR A 43 1.87 3.54 5.71
N LEU A 44 2.33 4.74 6.05
CA LEU A 44 2.79 5.72 5.05
C LEU A 44 4.30 5.76 4.89
N SER A 45 5.09 5.32 5.88
CA SER A 45 6.54 5.29 5.75
C SER A 45 7.04 4.07 4.96
N ASP A 46 8.30 4.17 4.54
CA ASP A 46 9.07 3.09 3.92
C ASP A 46 9.74 2.15 4.94
N ILE A 47 9.53 2.34 6.25
CA ILE A 47 10.16 1.52 7.31
C ILE A 47 9.94 0.01 7.08
N PRO A 48 8.74 -0.48 6.69
CA PRO A 48 8.52 -1.90 6.43
C PRO A 48 9.39 -2.48 5.31
N ASN A 49 9.96 -1.65 4.42
CA ASN A 49 10.87 -2.14 3.37
C ASN A 49 12.13 -2.78 3.94
N GLY A 50 12.60 -2.31 5.10
CA GLY A 50 13.74 -2.90 5.79
C GLY A 50 13.52 -4.36 6.21
N LEU A 51 12.26 -4.76 6.44
CA LEU A 51 11.91 -6.14 6.80
C LEU A 51 12.18 -7.13 5.66
N PHE A 52 12.18 -6.66 4.42
CA PHE A 52 12.29 -7.49 3.23
C PHE A 52 13.67 -7.43 2.56
N SER A 53 14.61 -6.65 3.11
CA SER A 53 15.94 -6.46 2.52
C SER A 53 16.77 -7.75 2.52
N TRP A 54 16.63 -8.58 3.56
CA TRP A 54 17.36 -9.84 3.70
C TRP A 54 16.85 -10.96 2.79
N TYR A 55 15.57 -10.94 2.40
CA TYR A 55 14.99 -12.00 1.58
C TYR A 55 15.40 -11.82 0.12
N PRO A 56 15.99 -12.82 -0.54
CA PRO A 56 16.51 -12.69 -1.90
C PRO A 56 15.39 -12.86 -2.93
N PHE A 57 14.51 -11.86 -3.06
CA PHE A 57 13.53 -11.86 -4.14
C PHE A 57 14.23 -11.97 -5.50
N GLU A 58 13.82 -12.97 -6.27
CA GLU A 58 14.30 -13.21 -7.63
C GLU A 58 13.41 -12.49 -8.63
N ASN A 59 14.00 -11.95 -9.71
CA ASN A 59 13.25 -11.22 -10.73
C ASN A 59 12.25 -12.09 -11.51
N THR A 60 12.34 -13.42 -11.40
CA THR A 60 11.39 -14.41 -11.95
C THR A 60 10.28 -14.79 -10.97
N ALA A 61 10.40 -14.42 -9.69
CA ALA A 61 9.48 -14.84 -8.64
C ALA A 61 8.09 -14.21 -8.81
N ASN A 62 7.05 -15.01 -8.53
CA ASN A 62 5.69 -14.54 -8.37
C ASN A 62 5.35 -14.55 -6.88
N VAL A 63 4.99 -13.39 -6.33
CA VAL A 63 4.77 -13.19 -4.89
C VAL A 63 3.27 -13.05 -4.62
N LEU A 64 2.78 -13.80 -3.63
CA LEU A 64 1.45 -13.60 -3.05
C LEU A 64 1.60 -12.87 -1.70
N VAL A 65 0.83 -11.80 -1.55
CA VAL A 65 0.70 -11.04 -0.30
C VAL A 65 -0.72 -11.22 0.22
N ILE A 66 -0.84 -11.73 1.44
CA ILE A 66 -2.11 -11.86 2.15
C ILE A 66 -2.19 -10.72 3.16
N GLY A 67 -3.18 -9.84 3.03
CA GLY A 67 -3.31 -8.64 3.86
C GLY A 67 -2.34 -7.54 3.44
N GLY A 68 -2.66 -6.84 2.35
CA GLY A 68 -1.84 -5.76 1.81
C GLY A 68 -1.92 -4.44 2.58
N GLN A 69 -2.93 -4.27 3.44
CA GLN A 69 -3.18 -3.04 4.19
C GLN A 69 -3.24 -1.81 3.25
N PHE A 70 -2.37 -0.83 3.45
CA PHE A 70 -2.23 0.34 2.56
C PHE A 70 -1.00 0.25 1.63
N GLY A 71 -0.42 -0.93 1.49
CA GLY A 71 0.59 -1.24 0.48
C GLY A 71 1.96 -0.59 0.71
N SER A 72 2.36 -0.33 1.96
CA SER A 72 3.61 0.37 2.31
C SER A 72 4.86 -0.25 1.69
N PHE A 73 4.95 -1.59 1.67
CA PHE A 73 6.13 -2.31 1.19
C PHE A 73 6.05 -2.77 -0.28
N LEU A 74 4.87 -2.67 -0.91
CA LEU A 74 4.61 -3.32 -2.20
C LEU A 74 5.50 -2.79 -3.32
N ARG A 75 5.83 -1.50 -3.30
CA ARG A 75 6.74 -0.86 -4.27
C ARG A 75 8.13 -1.48 -4.24
N SER A 76 8.62 -1.84 -3.05
CA SER A 76 9.95 -2.42 -2.89
C SER A 76 10.00 -3.88 -3.33
N ILE A 77 8.94 -4.65 -3.04
CA ILE A 77 8.83 -6.04 -3.52
C ILE A 77 8.67 -6.05 -5.04
N SER A 78 7.77 -5.23 -5.59
CA SER A 78 7.48 -5.13 -7.03
C SER A 78 8.73 -4.88 -7.89
N ARG A 79 9.68 -4.06 -7.40
CA ARG A 79 10.95 -3.80 -8.09
C ARG A 79 11.89 -5.01 -8.18
N ARG A 80 11.64 -6.06 -7.41
CA ARG A 80 12.55 -7.19 -7.21
C ARG A 80 11.99 -8.53 -7.68
N CYS A 81 10.74 -8.56 -8.15
CA CYS A 81 10.06 -9.79 -8.56
C CYS A 81 9.27 -9.60 -9.87
N ASN A 82 8.94 -10.72 -10.52
CA ASN A 82 8.18 -10.71 -11.78
C ASN A 82 6.76 -10.16 -11.58
N LYS A 83 6.06 -10.63 -10.53
CA LYS A 83 4.66 -10.30 -10.28
C LYS A 83 4.35 -10.31 -8.80
N VAL A 84 3.50 -9.38 -8.35
CA VAL A 84 2.92 -9.35 -7.00
C VAL A 84 1.41 -9.44 -7.10
N VAL A 85 0.81 -10.40 -6.40
CA VAL A 85 -0.64 -10.47 -6.20
C VAL A 85 -0.93 -10.18 -4.74
N VAL A 86 -1.79 -9.20 -4.49
CA VAL A 86 -2.21 -8.80 -3.16
C VAL A 86 -3.67 -9.19 -2.99
N VAL A 87 -3.96 -9.99 -1.96
CA VAL A 87 -5.32 -10.28 -1.53
C VAL A 87 -5.59 -9.45 -0.30
N GLU A 88 -6.48 -8.47 -0.43
CA GLU A 88 -6.89 -7.58 0.66
C GLU A 88 -8.41 -7.64 0.81
N ARG A 89 -8.87 -8.12 1.97
CA ARG A 89 -10.29 -8.35 2.24
C ARG A 89 -11.05 -7.05 2.39
N ASP A 90 -10.42 -6.03 2.97
CA ASP A 90 -11.08 -4.75 3.18
C ASP A 90 -11.11 -3.93 1.89
N GLY A 91 -12.33 -3.58 1.44
CA GLY A 91 -12.52 -2.87 0.17
C GLY A 91 -11.92 -1.46 0.17
N TYR A 92 -11.89 -0.78 1.33
CA TYR A 92 -11.32 0.56 1.45
C TYR A 92 -9.81 0.52 1.26
N ARG A 93 -9.14 -0.37 1.99
CA ARG A 93 -7.70 -0.63 1.88
C ARG A 93 -7.34 -1.10 0.48
N ALA A 94 -8.08 -2.05 -0.10
CA ALA A 94 -7.87 -2.51 -1.47
C ALA A 94 -7.98 -1.37 -2.50
N HIS A 95 -8.97 -0.48 -2.35
CA HIS A 95 -9.11 0.72 -3.18
C HIS A 95 -7.85 1.60 -3.09
N PHE A 96 -7.36 1.85 -1.87
CA PHE A 96 -6.20 2.71 -1.67
C PHE A 96 -4.88 2.06 -2.08
N ILE A 97 -4.72 0.74 -1.98
CA ILE A 97 -3.58 0.04 -2.58
C ILE A 97 -3.61 0.24 -4.10
N LYS A 98 -4.76 0.04 -4.77
CA LYS A 98 -4.90 0.23 -6.22
C LYS A 98 -4.53 1.65 -6.63
N LYS A 99 -5.00 2.65 -5.89
CA LYS A 99 -4.66 4.06 -6.11
C LYS A 99 -3.15 4.32 -5.95
N ARG A 100 -2.55 3.80 -4.88
CA ARG A 100 -1.12 3.96 -4.57
C ARG A 100 -0.20 3.29 -5.59
N MET A 101 -0.68 2.21 -6.20
CA MET A 101 0.06 1.34 -7.12
C MET A 101 -0.36 1.50 -8.59
N ASP A 102 -1.10 2.55 -8.95
CA ASP A 102 -1.64 2.77 -10.30
C ASP A 102 -0.59 2.70 -11.43
N ASN A 103 0.64 3.10 -11.13
CA ASN A 103 1.78 3.12 -12.04
C ASN A 103 2.62 1.82 -12.02
N HIS A 104 2.24 0.81 -11.22
CA HIS A 104 2.98 -0.45 -11.07
C HIS A 104 2.29 -1.59 -11.81
N LYS A 105 2.73 -1.85 -13.04
CA LYS A 105 2.09 -2.81 -13.96
C LYS A 105 2.14 -4.26 -13.50
N ASN A 106 3.07 -4.62 -12.62
CA ASN A 106 3.24 -6.00 -12.14
C ASN A 106 2.56 -6.27 -10.78
N ILE A 107 1.78 -5.32 -10.26
CA ILE A 107 1.02 -5.49 -9.02
C ILE A 107 -0.46 -5.68 -9.38
N ILE A 108 -1.05 -6.76 -8.87
CA ILE A 108 -2.49 -7.03 -8.96
C ILE A 108 -3.06 -6.97 -7.55
N VAL A 109 -4.16 -6.24 -7.38
CA VAL A 109 -4.88 -6.15 -6.11
C VAL A 109 -6.25 -6.78 -6.27
N ASP A 110 -6.45 -7.89 -5.59
CA ASP A 110 -7.69 -8.63 -5.49
C ASP A 110 -8.39 -8.30 -4.17
N ASN A 111 -9.70 -8.05 -4.23
CA ASN A 111 -10.52 -7.78 -3.05
C ASN A 111 -11.45 -8.97 -2.83
N SER A 112 -11.06 -9.86 -1.90
CA SER A 112 -11.66 -11.17 -1.64
C SER A 112 -11.75 -11.48 -0.15
#